data_AF-A0A1L8Y7B6-F1
#
_entry.id   AF-A0A1L8Y7B6-F1
#
_cell.length_a   1.000
_cell.length_b   1.000
_cell.length_c   1.000
_cell.angle_alpha   90.00
_cell.angle_beta   90.00
_cell.angle_gamma   90.00
#
_symmetry.space_group_name_H-M   'P 1'
#
loop_
_entity.id
_entity.type
_entity.pdbx_description
1 polymer ?
#
loop_
_entity_poly.entity_id
_entity_poly.type
_entity_poly.pdbx_seq_one_letter_code
_entity_poly.pdbx_strand_id
1 'polypeptide(L)'
;MFLSLNSQQQHALDAATQAFGPMLEGLVKYSIPITIVTFILGLIIALFTALMRISSSKVLRGIARVYVSIIRGTPMIVQLFIIFYGIPELGRLITGNADEQWTLSSVVSAIIGLSLNVGAYASEIIRGGIISIPKGQTEAAYSIGMNYRQTIQRIILPQAIRVSVPALGNTFLGLIKDTSLLGFILVAEMFRKAQEVASTTYEYFTIYILVAVMYWVVCFIISVIQGFYESYIERGYKA
;
A
#
# COMPACT_ATOMS: atom_id res chain seq x y z
N MET A 1 40.84 -24.23 4.25
CA MET A 1 40.62 -23.95 5.68
C MET A 1 39.20 -23.42 5.80
N PHE A 2 38.23 -24.33 5.91
CA PHE A 2 36.84 -23.94 6.11
C PHE A 2 36.73 -23.35 7.51
N LEU A 3 36.24 -22.11 7.62
CA LEU A 3 36.03 -21.45 8.92
C LEU A 3 35.05 -22.31 9.73
N SER A 4 35.55 -23.03 10.74
CA SER A 4 34.69 -23.73 11.69
C SER A 4 33.96 -22.67 12.50
N LEU A 5 32.66 -22.52 12.23
CA LEU A 5 31.79 -21.63 12.97
C LEU A 5 31.79 -22.06 14.44
N ASN A 6 31.80 -21.08 15.36
CA ASN A 6 31.64 -21.38 16.77
C ASN A 6 30.17 -21.79 17.07
N SER A 7 29.92 -22.35 18.25
CA SER A 7 28.59 -22.86 18.63
C SER A 7 27.49 -21.79 18.56
N GLN A 8 27.80 -20.54 18.92
CA GLN A 8 26.86 -19.41 18.80
C GLN A 8 26.53 -19.10 17.34
N GLN A 9 27.53 -19.10 16.46
CA GLN A 9 27.34 -18.86 15.03
C GLN A 9 26.53 -19.98 14.36
N GLN A 10 26.75 -21.24 14.77
CA GLN A 10 25.95 -22.38 14.29
C GLN A 10 24.50 -22.26 14.73
N HIS A 11 24.26 -21.98 16.02
CA HIS A 11 22.92 -21.77 16.56
C HIS A 11 22.16 -20.64 15.82
N ALA A 12 22.84 -19.52 15.55
CA ALA A 12 22.27 -18.41 14.79
C ALA A 12 21.91 -18.80 13.34
N LEU A 13 22.74 -19.59 12.67
CA LEU A 13 22.47 -20.08 11.31
C LEU A 13 21.33 -21.10 11.26
N ASP A 14 21.24 -21.97 12.26
CA ASP A 14 20.14 -22.92 12.40
C ASP A 14 18.81 -22.18 12.61
N ALA A 15 18.79 -21.16 13.48
CA ALA A 15 17.63 -20.30 13.70
C ALA A 15 17.21 -19.56 12.41
N ALA A 16 18.17 -19.03 11.63
CA ALA A 16 17.90 -18.38 10.35
C ALA A 16 17.30 -19.36 9.32
N THR A 17 17.85 -20.58 9.25
CA THR A 17 17.37 -21.64 8.35
C THR A 17 15.95 -22.07 8.73
N GLN A 18 15.67 -22.20 10.02
CA GLN A 18 14.34 -22.50 10.54
C GLN A 18 13.33 -21.38 10.24
N ALA A 19 13.75 -20.11 10.29
CA ALA A 19 12.89 -18.96 10.06
C ALA A 19 12.51 -18.76 8.58
N PHE A 20 13.40 -19.12 7.65
CA PHE A 20 13.25 -18.82 6.22
C PHE A 20 11.95 -19.38 5.61
N GLY A 21 11.64 -20.66 5.88
CA GLY A 21 10.43 -21.32 5.34
C GLY A 21 9.13 -20.64 5.77
N PRO A 22 8.87 -20.49 7.09
CA PRO A 22 7.71 -19.78 7.61
C PRO A 22 7.59 -18.33 7.09
N MET A 23 8.71 -17.61 7.01
CA MET A 23 8.72 -16.23 6.49
C MET A 23 8.34 -16.17 5.02
N LEU A 24 8.87 -17.07 4.20
CA LEU A 24 8.52 -17.19 2.78
C LEU A 24 7.04 -17.55 2.60
N GLU A 25 6.51 -18.43 3.43
CA GLU A 25 5.10 -18.76 3.45
C GLU A 25 4.24 -17.53 3.81
N GLY A 26 4.61 -16.79 4.86
CA GLY A 26 3.95 -15.54 5.26
C GLY A 26 3.96 -14.49 4.15
N LEU A 27 5.08 -14.36 3.44
CA LEU A 27 5.22 -13.47 2.29
C LEU A 27 4.27 -13.85 1.14
N VAL A 28 4.28 -15.12 0.73
CA VAL A 28 3.55 -15.59 -0.45
C VAL A 28 2.05 -15.72 -0.17
N LYS A 29 1.65 -16.19 1.01
CA LYS A 29 0.24 -16.41 1.34
C LYS A 29 -0.47 -15.14 1.85
N TYR A 30 0.26 -14.21 2.47
CA TYR A 30 -0.36 -13.02 3.09
C TYR A 30 0.19 -11.72 2.54
N SER A 31 1.49 -11.41 2.70
CA SER A 31 2.03 -10.08 2.36
C SER A 31 1.76 -9.71 0.89
N ILE A 32 2.08 -10.60 -0.07
CA ILE A 32 1.90 -10.32 -1.50
C ILE A 32 0.40 -10.23 -1.87
N PRO A 33 -0.47 -11.20 -1.56
CA PRO A 33 -1.88 -11.12 -1.91
C PRO A 33 -2.60 -9.92 -1.28
N ILE A 34 -2.33 -9.63 0.00
CA ILE A 34 -2.92 -8.48 0.68
C ILE A 34 -2.48 -7.18 0.01
N THR A 35 -1.20 -7.05 -0.34
CA THR A 35 -0.70 -5.87 -1.07
C THR A 35 -1.42 -5.69 -2.39
N ILE A 36 -1.54 -6.74 -3.20
CA ILE A 36 -2.18 -6.66 -4.53
C ILE A 36 -3.64 -6.24 -4.41
N VAL A 37 -4.42 -6.93 -3.58
CA VAL A 37 -5.86 -6.65 -3.41
C VAL A 37 -6.05 -5.24 -2.86
N THR A 38 -5.29 -4.88 -1.85
CA THR A 38 -5.32 -3.55 -1.24
C THR A 38 -4.97 -2.45 -2.24
N PHE A 39 -3.95 -2.66 -3.07
CA PHE A 39 -3.55 -1.65 -4.03
C PHE A 39 -4.63 -1.42 -5.08
N ILE A 40 -5.26 -2.50 -5.58
CA ILE A 40 -6.37 -2.41 -6.54
C ILE A 40 -7.55 -1.64 -5.93
N LEU A 41 -8.00 -2.03 -4.73
CA LEU A 41 -9.10 -1.36 -4.04
C LEU A 41 -8.75 0.09 -3.67
N GLY A 42 -7.52 0.31 -3.22
CA GLY A 42 -6.97 1.63 -2.92
C GLY A 42 -6.95 2.54 -4.15
N LEU A 43 -6.58 2.05 -5.33
CA LEU A 43 -6.63 2.83 -6.58
C LEU A 43 -8.07 3.21 -6.97
N ILE A 44 -9.04 2.33 -6.73
CA ILE A 44 -10.46 2.65 -6.95
C ILE A 44 -10.88 3.79 -6.02
N ILE A 45 -10.58 3.68 -4.72
CA ILE A 45 -10.88 4.72 -3.72
C ILE A 45 -10.15 6.03 -4.09
N ALA A 46 -8.90 5.93 -4.54
CA ALA A 46 -8.09 7.06 -4.93
C ALA A 46 -8.67 7.82 -6.12
N LEU A 47 -9.15 7.10 -7.14
CA LEU A 47 -9.78 7.69 -8.31
C LEU A 47 -11.04 8.47 -7.90
N PHE A 48 -11.95 7.86 -7.15
CA PHE A 48 -13.15 8.55 -6.68
C PHE A 48 -12.83 9.75 -5.80
N THR A 49 -11.86 9.61 -4.90
CA THR A 49 -11.42 10.70 -4.02
C THR A 49 -10.80 11.85 -4.82
N ALA A 50 -9.96 11.56 -5.82
CA ALA A 50 -9.38 12.57 -6.69
C ALA A 50 -10.46 13.33 -7.46
N LEU A 51 -11.45 12.61 -8.03
CA LEU A 51 -12.60 13.20 -8.72
C LEU A 51 -13.42 14.10 -7.79
N MET A 52 -13.69 13.67 -6.56
CA MET A 52 -14.38 14.50 -5.57
C MET A 52 -13.60 15.76 -5.23
N ARG A 53 -12.26 15.70 -5.17
CA ARG A 53 -11.40 16.85 -4.87
C ARG A 53 -11.33 17.88 -5.99
N ILE A 54 -11.45 17.46 -7.25
CA ILE A 54 -11.45 18.38 -8.42
C ILE A 54 -12.86 18.84 -8.82
N SER A 55 -13.91 18.18 -8.31
CA SER A 55 -15.30 18.53 -8.58
C SER A 55 -15.61 20.00 -8.24
N SER A 56 -16.55 20.62 -8.96
CA SER A 56 -17.10 21.95 -8.65
C SER A 56 -17.98 21.98 -7.39
N SER A 57 -18.46 20.83 -6.91
CA SER A 57 -19.27 20.72 -5.69
C SER A 57 -18.45 20.98 -4.42
N LYS A 58 -18.88 21.97 -3.61
CA LYS A 58 -18.27 22.28 -2.30
C LYS A 58 -18.38 21.11 -1.31
N VAL A 59 -19.48 20.36 -1.37
CA VAL A 59 -19.75 19.23 -0.46
C VAL A 59 -18.80 18.07 -0.75
N LEU A 60 -18.69 17.63 -2.01
CA LEU A 60 -17.80 16.54 -2.40
C LEU A 60 -16.34 16.87 -2.08
N ARG A 61 -15.90 18.09 -2.37
CA ARG A 61 -14.57 18.57 -1.99
C ARG A 61 -14.37 18.63 -0.47
N GLY A 62 -15.42 18.90 0.30
CA GLY A 62 -15.38 18.89 1.77
C GLY A 62 -15.14 17.47 2.30
N ILE A 63 -15.98 16.52 1.88
CA ILE A 63 -15.90 15.11 2.29
C ILE A 63 -14.53 14.53 1.97
N ALA A 64 -14.06 14.70 0.73
CA ALA A 64 -12.77 14.17 0.32
C ALA A 64 -11.59 14.81 1.07
N ARG A 65 -11.66 16.11 1.40
CA ARG A 65 -10.62 16.78 2.20
C ARG A 65 -10.56 16.23 3.62
N VAL A 66 -11.72 16.02 4.26
CA VAL A 66 -11.79 15.46 5.61
C VAL A 66 -11.24 14.03 5.62
N TYR A 67 -11.69 13.17 4.71
CA TYR A 67 -11.18 11.81 4.55
C TYR A 67 -9.65 11.78 4.37
N VAL A 68 -9.11 12.54 3.41
CA VAL A 68 -7.66 12.59 3.16
C VAL A 68 -6.91 13.13 4.37
N SER A 69 -7.46 14.15 5.05
CA SER A 69 -6.84 14.73 6.25
C SER A 69 -6.77 13.74 7.41
N ILE A 70 -7.82 12.96 7.65
CA ILE A 70 -7.84 11.96 8.73
C ILE A 70 -6.82 10.87 8.43
N ILE A 71 -6.87 10.30 7.21
CA ILE A 71 -6.02 9.16 6.85
C ILE A 71 -4.55 9.53 6.81
N ARG A 72 -4.19 10.69 6.27
CA ARG A 72 -2.80 11.15 6.20
C ARG A 72 -2.31 11.79 7.51
N GLY A 73 -3.23 12.23 8.36
CA GLY A 73 -2.93 12.87 9.65
C GLY A 73 -2.87 11.90 10.83
N THR A 74 -3.20 10.62 10.63
CA THR A 74 -3.18 9.60 11.71
C THR A 74 -2.28 8.42 11.35
N PRO A 75 -1.57 7.81 12.31
CA PRO A 75 -0.69 6.67 12.04
C PRO A 75 -1.45 5.46 11.49
N MET A 76 -0.86 4.76 10.51
CA MET A 76 -1.47 3.59 9.88
C MET A 76 -1.80 2.48 10.89
N ILE A 77 -0.87 2.19 11.81
CA ILE A 77 -1.10 1.16 12.85
C ILE A 77 -2.30 1.49 13.75
N VAL A 78 -2.53 2.77 14.06
CA VAL A 78 -3.68 3.21 14.86
C VAL A 78 -4.98 2.97 14.09
N GLN A 79 -5.00 3.27 12.78
CA GLN A 79 -6.15 2.99 11.93
C GLN A 79 -6.46 1.49 11.86
N LEU A 80 -5.43 0.65 11.74
CA LEU A 80 -5.60 -0.82 11.74
C LEU A 80 -6.21 -1.31 13.06
N PHE A 81 -5.76 -0.78 14.20
CA PHE A 81 -6.33 -1.13 15.51
C PHE A 81 -7.77 -0.69 15.66
N ILE A 82 -8.11 0.54 15.21
CA ILE A 82 -9.50 1.02 15.24
C ILE A 82 -10.40 0.12 14.38
N ILE A 83 -9.93 -0.31 13.21
CA ILE A 83 -10.72 -1.17 12.33
C ILE A 83 -10.87 -2.57 12.94
N PHE A 84 -9.77 -3.18 13.38
CA PHE A 84 -9.76 -4.56 13.86
C PHE A 84 -10.45 -4.73 15.21
N TYR A 85 -10.19 -3.85 16.18
CA TYR A 85 -10.77 -3.93 17.52
C TYR A 85 -12.03 -3.07 17.69
N GLY A 86 -12.10 -1.92 17.01
CA GLY A 86 -13.20 -0.96 17.18
C GLY A 86 -14.48 -1.33 16.44
N ILE A 87 -14.42 -1.99 15.28
CA ILE A 87 -15.66 -2.41 14.56
C ILE A 87 -16.46 -3.46 15.37
N PRO A 88 -15.84 -4.53 15.89
CA PRO A 88 -16.54 -5.47 16.77
C PRO A 88 -17.15 -4.79 18.01
N GLU A 89 -16.44 -3.81 18.56
CA GLU A 89 -16.90 -3.01 19.70
C GLU A 89 -18.12 -2.15 19.36
N LEU A 90 -18.08 -1.45 18.22
CA LEU A 90 -19.20 -0.64 17.74
C LEU A 90 -20.43 -1.49 17.45
N GLY A 91 -20.26 -2.68 16.86
CA GLY A 91 -21.36 -3.64 16.66
C GLY A 91 -22.05 -3.98 17.98
N ARG A 92 -21.27 -4.27 19.04
CA ARG A 92 -21.82 -4.53 20.37
C ARG A 92 -22.57 -3.33 20.94
N LEU A 93 -22.02 -2.12 20.82
CA LEU A 93 -22.65 -0.89 21.32
C LEU A 93 -23.96 -0.55 20.60
N ILE A 94 -24.01 -0.79 19.28
CA ILE A 94 -25.20 -0.51 18.46
C ILE A 94 -26.29 -1.55 18.69
N THR A 95 -25.93 -2.82 18.77
CA THR A 95 -26.89 -3.92 18.88
C THR A 95 -27.36 -4.16 20.32
N GLY A 96 -26.60 -3.71 21.33
CA GLY A 96 -26.94 -3.88 22.75
C GLY A 96 -26.82 -5.33 23.27
N ASN A 97 -26.57 -6.29 22.38
CA ASN A 97 -26.37 -7.70 22.69
C ASN A 97 -24.87 -8.03 22.63
N ALA A 98 -24.34 -8.62 23.69
CA ALA A 98 -22.95 -9.08 23.73
C ALA A 98 -22.66 -10.19 22.70
N ASP A 99 -23.70 -10.92 22.29
CA ASP A 99 -23.60 -12.09 21.41
C ASP A 99 -23.64 -11.73 19.91
N GLU A 100 -24.08 -10.52 19.55
CA GLU A 100 -24.14 -10.03 18.15
C GLU A 100 -22.93 -9.14 17.82
N GLN A 101 -21.74 -9.73 17.92
CA GLN A 101 -20.51 -9.04 17.61
C GLN A 101 -20.23 -9.08 16.10
N TRP A 102 -20.03 -7.91 15.49
CA TRP A 102 -19.57 -7.84 14.10
C TRP A 102 -18.14 -8.34 14.04
N THR A 103 -17.95 -9.58 13.61
CA THR A 103 -16.62 -10.17 13.51
C THR A 103 -16.00 -9.83 12.15
N LEU A 104 -14.82 -9.23 12.19
CA LEU A 104 -14.01 -8.98 11.01
C LEU A 104 -12.75 -9.84 11.09
N SER A 105 -12.52 -10.66 10.07
CA SER A 105 -11.24 -11.37 9.96
C SER A 105 -10.07 -10.36 9.93
N SER A 106 -8.94 -10.74 10.51
CA SER A 106 -7.72 -9.91 10.53
C SER A 106 -7.28 -9.50 9.12
N VAL A 107 -7.41 -10.42 8.15
CA VAL A 107 -7.10 -10.15 6.73
C VAL A 107 -8.06 -9.13 6.12
N VAL A 108 -9.35 -9.21 6.44
CA VAL A 108 -10.35 -8.25 5.93
C VAL A 108 -10.10 -6.86 6.53
N SER A 109 -9.79 -6.80 7.83
CA SER A 109 -9.43 -5.56 8.51
C SER A 109 -8.18 -4.91 7.91
N ALA A 110 -7.16 -5.73 7.61
CA ALA A 110 -5.94 -5.31 6.92
C ALA A 110 -6.25 -4.69 5.55
N ILE A 111 -7.05 -5.39 4.73
CA ILE A 111 -7.42 -4.93 3.39
C ILE A 111 -8.17 -3.60 3.46
N ILE A 112 -9.16 -3.46 4.36
CA ILE A 112 -9.92 -2.22 4.51
C ILE A 112 -9.00 -1.07 4.93
N GLY A 113 -8.23 -1.25 5.99
CA GLY A 113 -7.37 -0.20 6.53
C GLY A 113 -6.33 0.26 5.51
N LEU A 114 -5.58 -0.68 4.94
CA LEU A 114 -4.55 -0.33 3.97
C LEU A 114 -5.17 0.24 2.67
N SER A 115 -6.37 -0.20 2.26
CA SER A 115 -7.01 0.33 1.04
C SER A 115 -7.45 1.77 1.22
N LEU A 116 -7.97 2.11 2.41
CA LEU A 116 -8.28 3.49 2.78
C LEU A 116 -7.01 4.34 2.82
N ASN A 117 -5.89 3.79 3.29
CA ASN A 117 -4.61 4.48 3.31
C ASN A 117 -4.11 4.80 1.89
N VAL A 118 -3.97 3.76 1.06
CA VAL A 118 -3.59 3.88 -0.35
C VAL A 118 -4.55 4.82 -1.07
N GLY A 119 -5.85 4.71 -0.84
CA GLY A 119 -6.87 5.59 -1.39
C GLY A 119 -6.59 7.08 -1.15
N ALA A 120 -6.23 7.45 0.08
CA ALA A 120 -5.94 8.84 0.42
C ALA A 120 -4.64 9.34 -0.23
N TYR A 121 -3.55 8.58 -0.12
CA TYR A 121 -2.25 8.96 -0.67
C TYR A 121 -2.23 8.97 -2.20
N ALA A 122 -2.74 7.92 -2.83
CA ALA A 122 -2.83 7.83 -4.29
C ALA A 122 -3.82 8.85 -4.88
N SER A 123 -4.87 9.27 -4.15
CA SER A 123 -5.76 10.32 -4.64
C SER A 123 -5.03 11.65 -4.87
N GLU A 124 -4.03 11.95 -4.05
CA GLU A 124 -3.21 13.15 -4.18
C GLU A 124 -2.24 13.07 -5.34
N ILE A 125 -1.71 11.88 -5.59
CA ILE A 125 -0.87 11.61 -6.77
C ILE A 125 -1.69 11.81 -8.03
N ILE A 126 -2.87 11.17 -8.13
CA ILE A 126 -3.75 11.29 -9.30
C ILE A 126 -4.20 12.74 -9.51
N ARG A 127 -4.66 13.40 -8.44
CA ARG A 127 -5.06 14.82 -8.50
C ARG A 127 -3.91 15.73 -8.91
N GLY A 128 -2.72 15.51 -8.35
CA GLY A 128 -1.50 16.23 -8.69
C GLY A 128 -1.12 16.05 -10.15
N GLY A 129 -1.19 14.82 -10.66
CA GLY A 129 -0.97 14.50 -12.07
C GLY A 129 -1.93 15.25 -13.00
N ILE A 130 -3.23 15.28 -12.68
CA ILE A 130 -4.23 16.00 -13.48
C ILE A 130 -3.96 17.51 -13.48
N ILE A 131 -3.67 18.11 -12.32
CA ILE A 131 -3.47 19.56 -12.18
C ILE A 131 -2.12 20.01 -12.77
N SER A 132 -1.14 19.11 -12.85
CA SER A 132 0.18 19.41 -13.43
C SER A 132 0.13 19.71 -14.93
N ILE A 133 -0.95 19.34 -15.62
CA ILE A 133 -1.08 19.55 -17.07
C ILE A 133 -1.29 21.04 -17.36
N PRO A 134 -0.45 21.68 -18.20
CA PRO A 134 -0.58 23.09 -18.52
C PRO A 134 -1.95 23.45 -19.10
N LYS A 135 -2.53 24.58 -18.67
CA LYS A 135 -3.83 25.05 -19.18
C LYS A 135 -3.87 25.22 -20.71
N GLY A 136 -2.73 25.58 -21.31
CA GLY A 136 -2.58 25.69 -22.78
C GLY A 136 -2.94 24.41 -23.54
N GLN A 137 -2.77 23.22 -22.95
CA GLN A 137 -3.23 21.96 -23.56
C GLN A 137 -4.76 21.89 -23.67
N THR A 138 -5.44 22.41 -22.65
CA THR A 138 -6.90 22.48 -22.61
C THR A 138 -7.41 23.54 -23.58
N GLU A 139 -6.76 24.72 -23.60
CA GLU A 139 -7.09 25.82 -24.52
C GLU A 139 -6.89 25.41 -25.99
N ALA A 140 -5.75 24.79 -26.33
CA ALA A 140 -5.48 24.30 -27.68
C ALA A 140 -6.50 23.26 -28.15
N ALA A 141 -6.90 22.33 -27.27
CA ALA A 141 -7.94 21.34 -27.57
C ALA A 141 -9.28 22.01 -27.89
N TYR A 142 -9.67 23.04 -27.13
CA TYR A 142 -10.88 23.81 -27.41
C TYR A 142 -10.77 24.62 -28.72
N SER A 143 -9.59 25.18 -29.04
CA SER A 143 -9.36 25.93 -30.29
C SER A 143 -9.56 25.09 -31.54
N ILE A 144 -9.31 23.77 -31.46
CA ILE A 144 -9.55 22.82 -32.58
C ILE A 144 -10.94 22.14 -32.50
N GLY A 145 -11.85 22.65 -31.66
CA GLY A 145 -13.24 22.20 -31.59
C GLY A 145 -13.50 20.96 -30.72
N MET A 146 -12.56 20.54 -29.85
CA MET A 146 -12.80 19.42 -28.94
C MET A 146 -13.78 19.82 -27.84
N ASN A 147 -14.73 18.93 -27.53
CA ASN A 147 -15.59 19.08 -26.35
C ASN A 147 -14.88 18.63 -25.06
N TYR A 148 -15.43 18.99 -23.89
CA TYR A 148 -14.84 18.68 -22.59
C TYR A 148 -14.46 17.20 -22.41
N ARG A 149 -15.33 16.27 -22.84
CA ARG A 149 -15.07 14.84 -22.74
C ARG A 149 -13.90 14.42 -23.62
N GLN A 150 -13.83 14.93 -24.85
CA GLN A 150 -12.70 14.68 -25.75
C GLN A 150 -11.40 15.24 -25.17
N THR A 151 -11.41 16.47 -24.66
CA THR A 151 -10.22 17.10 -24.06
C THR A 151 -9.70 16.30 -22.87
N ILE A 152 -10.60 15.88 -21.96
CA ILE A 152 -10.21 15.06 -20.80
C ILE A 152 -9.67 13.71 -21.24
N GLN A 153 -10.38 12.99 -22.11
CA GLN A 153 -10.03 11.60 -22.46
C GLN A 153 -8.81 11.49 -23.36
N ARG A 154 -8.62 12.43 -24.28
CA ARG A 154 -7.58 12.33 -25.33
C ARG A 154 -6.33 13.16 -25.03
N ILE A 155 -6.45 14.22 -24.23
CA ILE A 155 -5.34 15.14 -23.96
C ILE A 155 -4.89 15.04 -22.51
N ILE A 156 -5.79 15.29 -21.55
CA ILE A 156 -5.41 15.43 -20.13
C ILE A 156 -5.10 14.08 -19.48
N LEU A 157 -5.99 13.09 -19.59
CA LEU A 157 -5.84 11.81 -18.89
C LEU A 157 -4.57 11.05 -19.29
N PRO A 158 -4.20 10.91 -20.58
CA PRO A 158 -2.97 10.22 -20.96
C PRO A 158 -1.71 10.86 -20.36
N GLN A 159 -1.66 12.19 -20.32
CA GLN A 159 -0.54 12.93 -19.73
C GLN A 159 -0.52 12.80 -18.20
N ALA A 160 -1.69 12.92 -17.55
CA ALA A 160 -1.82 12.79 -16.11
C ALA A 160 -1.44 11.39 -15.60
N ILE A 161 -1.84 10.34 -16.33
CA ILE A 161 -1.46 8.94 -16.02
C ILE A 161 0.06 8.80 -16.06
N ARG A 162 0.70 9.31 -17.11
CA ARG A 162 2.16 9.25 -17.26
C ARG A 162 2.90 9.90 -16.10
N VAL A 163 2.44 11.06 -15.63
CA VAL A 163 3.04 11.74 -14.47
C VAL A 163 2.77 10.99 -13.17
N SER A 164 1.62 10.33 -13.05
CA SER A 164 1.18 9.67 -11.81
C SER A 164 1.81 8.29 -11.61
N VAL A 165 2.04 7.51 -12.67
CA VAL A 165 2.48 6.11 -12.59
C VAL A 165 3.76 5.91 -11.75
N PRO A 166 4.83 6.69 -11.91
CA PRO A 166 6.04 6.52 -11.09
C PRO A 166 5.77 6.68 -9.59
N ALA A 167 4.98 7.69 -9.23
CA ALA A 167 4.62 7.95 -7.83
C ALA A 167 3.68 6.86 -7.26
N LEU A 168 2.78 6.31 -8.09
CA LEU A 168 1.94 5.17 -7.71
C LEU A 168 2.79 3.90 -7.50
N GLY A 169 3.82 3.67 -8.31
CA GLY A 169 4.79 2.60 -8.12
C GLY A 169 5.51 2.69 -6.77
N ASN A 170 5.96 3.89 -6.40
CA ASN A 170 6.53 4.14 -5.07
C ASN A 170 5.54 3.87 -3.93
N THR A 171 4.25 4.15 -4.15
CA THR A 171 3.19 3.83 -3.17
C THR A 171 3.02 2.32 -3.01
N PHE A 172 3.08 1.56 -4.11
CA PHE A 172 3.04 0.09 -4.07
C PHE A 172 4.26 -0.51 -3.34
N LEU A 173 5.46 0.02 -3.60
CA LEU A 173 6.68 -0.37 -2.87
C LEU A 173 6.59 -0.09 -1.36
N GLY A 174 5.99 1.05 -0.98
CA GLY A 174 5.69 1.36 0.41
C GLY A 174 4.72 0.35 1.02
N LEU A 175 3.64 0.05 0.30
CA LEU A 175 2.59 -0.86 0.76
C LEU A 175 3.09 -2.27 1.09
N ILE A 176 4.02 -2.82 0.29
CA ILE A 176 4.66 -4.12 0.60
C ILE A 176 5.32 -4.08 1.99
N LYS A 177 5.99 -2.98 2.34
CA LYS A 177 6.65 -2.82 3.64
C LYS A 177 5.64 -2.57 4.75
N ASP A 178 4.58 -1.81 4.47
CA ASP A 178 3.48 -1.55 5.41
C ASP A 178 2.73 -2.84 5.81
N THR A 179 2.83 -3.92 5.02
CA THR A 179 2.30 -5.23 5.44
C THR A 179 2.93 -5.73 6.75
N SER A 180 4.14 -5.31 7.10
CA SER A 180 4.76 -5.63 8.40
C SER A 180 3.94 -5.13 9.61
N LEU A 181 3.12 -4.08 9.42
CA LEU A 181 2.21 -3.58 10.45
C LEU A 181 1.04 -4.54 10.72
N LEU A 182 0.71 -5.41 9.77
CA LEU A 182 -0.40 -6.34 9.89
C LEU A 182 -0.14 -7.43 10.93
N GLY A 183 1.14 -7.67 11.24
CA GLY A 183 1.54 -8.50 12.36
C GLY A 183 0.79 -8.09 13.62
N PHE A 184 0.68 -6.80 13.92
CA PHE A 184 0.02 -6.31 15.14
C PHE A 184 -1.47 -6.62 15.24
N ILE A 185 -2.16 -6.89 14.13
CA ILE A 185 -3.57 -7.31 14.09
C ILE A 185 -3.71 -8.80 13.75
N LEU A 186 -2.73 -9.62 14.16
CA LEU A 186 -2.76 -11.08 14.08
C LEU A 186 -2.77 -11.64 12.65
N VAL A 187 -2.30 -10.89 11.66
CA VAL A 187 -2.04 -11.44 10.33
C VAL A 187 -0.66 -12.10 10.35
N ALA A 188 -0.61 -13.37 9.96
CA ALA A 188 0.60 -14.19 9.96
C ALA A 188 1.47 -13.94 8.71
N GLU A 189 1.77 -12.66 8.44
CA GLU A 189 2.61 -12.22 7.34
C GLU A 189 4.12 -12.40 7.63
N MET A 190 4.97 -12.06 6.67
CA MET A 190 6.42 -12.34 6.73
C MET A 190 7.10 -11.85 8.02
N PHE A 191 6.84 -10.62 8.46
CA PHE A 191 7.48 -10.07 9.67
C PHE A 191 6.94 -10.71 10.95
N ARG A 192 5.63 -10.99 11.02
CA ARG A 192 5.02 -11.76 12.11
C ARG A 192 5.63 -13.16 12.23
N LYS A 193 5.90 -13.84 11.10
CA LYS A 193 6.59 -15.14 11.11
C LYS A 193 8.03 -15.05 11.60
N ALA A 194 8.75 -13.98 11.26
CA ALA A 194 10.07 -13.73 11.84
C ALA A 194 10.00 -13.54 13.37
N GLN A 195 9.01 -12.79 13.87
CA GLN A 195 8.82 -12.59 15.32
C GLN A 195 8.50 -13.89 16.06
N GLU A 196 7.66 -14.75 15.49
CA GLU A 196 7.32 -16.06 16.07
C GLU A 196 8.57 -16.92 16.27
N VAL A 197 9.42 -17.05 15.24
CA VAL A 197 10.66 -17.85 15.33
C VAL A 197 11.72 -17.19 16.20
N ALA A 198 11.84 -15.86 16.18
CA ALA A 198 12.76 -15.14 17.04
C ALA A 198 12.39 -15.29 18.53
N SER A 199 11.10 -15.34 18.85
CA SER A 199 10.64 -15.52 20.23
C SER A 199 10.92 -16.91 20.81
N THR A 200 11.09 -17.92 19.96
CA THR A 200 11.36 -19.31 20.39
C THR A 200 12.85 -19.64 20.38
N THR A 201 13.61 -19.09 19.45
CA THR A 201 15.07 -19.30 19.31
C THR A 201 15.90 -18.28 20.09
N TYR A 202 15.30 -17.13 20.47
CA TYR A 202 15.96 -15.97 21.08
C TYR A 202 17.06 -15.33 20.20
N GLU A 203 17.15 -15.68 18.92
CA GLU A 203 18.12 -15.16 17.94
C GLU A 203 17.57 -13.95 17.17
N TYR A 204 17.17 -12.90 17.89
CA TYR A 204 16.50 -11.71 17.31
C TYR A 204 17.33 -11.00 16.24
N PHE A 205 18.63 -10.78 16.49
CA PHE A 205 19.49 -10.02 15.57
C PHE A 205 19.59 -10.72 14.21
N THR A 206 19.93 -12.01 14.21
CA THR A 206 20.12 -12.80 12.99
C THR A 206 18.82 -12.91 12.19
N ILE A 207 17.69 -13.17 12.86
CA ILE A 207 16.38 -13.31 12.20
C ILE A 207 15.89 -11.96 11.64
N TYR A 208 16.16 -10.84 12.32
CA TYR A 208 15.78 -9.52 11.82
C TYR A 208 16.67 -9.03 10.67
N ILE A 209 17.94 -9.46 10.60
CA ILE A 209 18.75 -9.28 9.39
C ILE A 209 18.14 -10.07 8.23
N LEU A 210 17.77 -11.33 8.47
CA LEU A 210 17.16 -12.18 7.44
C LEU A 210 15.87 -11.55 6.88
N VAL A 211 14.96 -11.08 7.74
CA VAL A 211 13.71 -10.44 7.26
C VAL A 211 13.97 -9.15 6.51
N ALA A 212 14.96 -8.35 6.93
CA ALA A 212 15.36 -7.15 6.21
C ALA A 212 15.90 -7.47 4.81
N VAL A 213 16.73 -8.51 4.67
CA VAL A 213 17.23 -8.99 3.38
C VAL A 213 16.07 -9.49 2.51
N MET A 214 15.12 -10.25 3.08
CA MET A 214 13.96 -10.73 2.33
C MET A 214 13.08 -9.58 1.81
N TYR A 215 12.73 -8.60 2.66
CA TYR A 215 12.02 -7.40 2.20
C TYR A 215 12.80 -6.65 1.14
N TRP A 216 14.12 -6.51 1.29
CA TRP A 216 14.97 -5.83 0.33
C TRP A 216 14.97 -6.54 -1.03
N VAL A 217 15.12 -7.87 -1.06
CA VAL A 217 15.06 -8.67 -2.31
C VAL A 217 13.70 -8.48 -3.00
N VAL A 218 12.60 -8.57 -2.27
CA VAL A 218 11.25 -8.37 -2.82
C VAL A 218 11.10 -6.95 -3.38
N CYS A 219 11.49 -5.92 -2.61
CA CYS A 219 11.42 -4.54 -3.05
C CYS A 219 12.35 -4.27 -4.24
N PHE A 220 13.53 -4.89 -4.29
CA PHE A 220 14.48 -4.76 -5.38
C PHE A 220 13.90 -5.31 -6.68
N ILE A 221 13.32 -6.53 -6.64
CA ILE A 221 12.65 -7.14 -7.80
C ILE A 221 11.53 -6.22 -8.31
N ILE A 222 10.67 -5.73 -7.41
CA ILE A 222 9.57 -4.81 -7.79
C ILE A 222 10.12 -3.50 -8.36
N SER A 223 11.19 -2.95 -7.79
CA SER A 223 11.80 -1.69 -8.24
C SER A 223 12.41 -1.85 -9.64
N VAL A 224 13.05 -2.98 -9.93
CA VAL A 224 13.58 -3.31 -11.26
C VAL A 224 12.43 -3.38 -12.27
N ILE A 225 11.35 -4.08 -11.94
CA ILE A 225 10.14 -4.17 -12.77
C ILE A 225 9.56 -2.76 -13.03
N GLN A 226 9.42 -1.95 -11.97
CA GLN A 226 8.94 -0.57 -12.05
C GLN A 226 9.82 0.28 -12.99
N GLY A 227 11.15 0.19 -12.88
CA GLY A 227 12.06 0.94 -13.74
C GLY A 227 11.93 0.59 -15.23
N PHE A 228 11.66 -0.67 -15.55
CA PHE A 228 11.35 -1.07 -16.93
C PHE A 228 10.06 -0.40 -17.45
N TYR A 229 8.99 -0.44 -16.66
CA TYR A 229 7.71 0.19 -17.02
C TYR A 229 7.81 1.71 -17.14
N GLU A 230 8.52 2.38 -16.23
CA GLU A 230 8.77 3.82 -16.29
C GLU A 230 9.54 4.18 -17.57
N SER A 231 10.61 3.45 -17.88
CA SER A 231 11.39 3.68 -19.09
C SER A 231 10.55 3.50 -20.37
N TYR A 232 9.60 2.57 -20.38
CA TYR A 232 8.71 2.35 -21.51
C TYR A 232 7.74 3.51 -21.70
N ILE A 233 7.14 4.00 -20.62
CA ILE A 233 6.25 5.16 -20.62
C ILE A 233 7.00 6.43 -21.07
N GLU A 234 8.28 6.55 -20.71
CA GLU A 234 9.08 7.74 -21.01
C GLU A 234 9.56 7.85 -22.45
N ARG A 235 9.78 6.72 -23.15
CA ARG A 235 10.39 6.67 -24.50
C ARG A 235 9.67 7.54 -25.56
N GLY A 236 8.37 7.78 -25.42
CA GLY A 236 7.60 8.57 -26.38
C GLY A 236 7.79 10.09 -26.34
N TYR A 237 8.72 10.65 -25.54
CA TYR A 237 8.82 12.12 -25.33
C TYR A 237 10.24 12.66 -25.11
N LYS A 238 11.28 11.82 -25.23
CA LYS A 238 12.64 12.34 -25.38
C LYS A 238 12.76 12.85 -26.83
N ALA A 239 12.31 14.08 -27.04
CA ALA A 239 12.63 14.89 -28.21
C ALA A 239 13.80 15.81 -27.86
#